data_AF-A0A645HZL3-F1
#
_entry.id   AF-A0A645HZL3-F1
#
_cell.length_a   1.000
_cell.length_b   1.000
_cell.length_c   1.000
_cell.angle_alpha   90.00
_cell.angle_beta   90.00
_cell.angle_gamma   90.00
#
_symmetry.space_group_name_H-M   'P 1'
#
loop_
_entity.id
_entity.type
_entity.pdbx_description
1 polymer ?
#
loop_
_entity_poly.entity_id
_entity_poly.type
_entity_poly.pdbx_seq_one_letter_code
_entity_poly.pdbx_strand_id
1 'polypeptide(L)'
;MLTAIRNISDKTDGISKIIKTIDDISFQTNILALNAAVEAARAGTAGKGFAVVADEVRNLAKKAADAARDTTALIQDTVAAVQRGSELTSGTAEALRLLNENSDKVVAITNEIGKDAQEQVEGIRRLSDGLTKISGSVQSSSSTAQESAAGSDALTQEIERLNTLLHPFHFKDSGVFAA
;
A
#
# COMPACT_ATOMS: atom_id res chain seq x y z
N MET A 1 -18.04 0.76 -10.73
CA MET A 1 -17.69 1.90 -11.61
C MET A 1 -17.51 1.51 -13.08
N LEU A 2 -16.65 0.54 -13.42
CA LEU A 2 -16.42 0.13 -14.81
C LEU A 2 -17.70 -0.23 -15.59
N THR A 3 -18.65 -0.93 -14.96
CA THR A 3 -19.96 -1.23 -15.55
C THR A 3 -20.77 0.02 -15.88
N ALA A 4 -20.71 1.06 -15.05
CA ALA A 4 -21.43 2.31 -15.29
C ALA A 4 -20.82 3.10 -16.45
N ILE A 5 -19.49 3.16 -16.53
CA ILE A 5 -18.76 3.78 -17.64
C ILE A 5 -19.07 3.06 -18.95
N ARG A 6 -19.09 1.73 -18.95
CA ARG A 6 -19.46 0.92 -20.12
C ARG A 6 -20.90 1.19 -20.56
N ASN A 7 -21.84 1.21 -19.62
CA ASN A 7 -23.24 1.55 -19.92
C ASN A 7 -23.37 2.96 -20.53
N ILE A 8 -22.63 3.96 -20.04
CA ILE A 8 -22.64 5.31 -20.62
C ILE A 8 -22.13 5.27 -22.06
N SER A 9 -21.03 4.55 -22.33
CA SER A 9 -20.50 4.37 -23.69
C SER A 9 -21.55 3.77 -24.62
N ASP A 10 -22.19 2.65 -24.21
CA ASP A 10 -23.20 1.97 -25.03
C ASP A 10 -24.42 2.85 -25.32
N LYS A 11 -24.86 3.66 -24.34
CA LYS A 11 -25.96 4.62 -24.53
C LYS A 11 -25.56 5.77 -25.45
N THR A 12 -24.32 6.22 -25.38
CA THR A 12 -23.78 7.30 -26.22
C THR A 12 -23.72 6.86 -27.69
N ASP A 13 -23.35 5.61 -27.97
CA ASP A 13 -23.42 5.02 -29.31
C ASP A 13 -24.86 4.97 -29.85
N GLY A 14 -25.82 4.65 -28.98
CA GLY A 14 -27.25 4.71 -29.33
C GLY A 14 -27.69 6.12 -29.73
N ILE A 15 -27.26 7.15 -28.99
CA ILE A 15 -27.55 8.54 -29.30
C ILE A 15 -26.91 8.94 -30.63
N SER A 16 -25.66 8.54 -30.89
CA SER A 16 -24.97 8.83 -32.15
C SER A 16 -25.74 8.32 -33.39
N LYS A 17 -26.31 7.11 -33.31
CA LYS A 17 -27.15 6.54 -34.37
C LYS A 17 -28.43 7.35 -34.61
N ILE A 18 -29.06 7.85 -33.55
CA ILE A 18 -30.26 8.68 -33.65
C ILE A 18 -29.93 10.02 -34.31
N ILE A 19 -28.83 10.67 -33.90
CA ILE A 19 -28.38 11.93 -34.50
C ILE A 19 -28.06 11.77 -35.98
N LYS A 20 -27.42 10.66 -36.37
CA LYS A 20 -27.19 10.35 -37.79
C LYS A 20 -28.50 10.23 -38.58
N THR A 21 -29.51 9.59 -38.00
CA THR A 21 -30.84 9.48 -38.61
C THR A 21 -31.50 10.86 -38.77
N ILE A 22 -31.30 11.77 -37.82
CA ILE A 22 -31.80 13.15 -37.91
C ILE A 22 -31.09 13.93 -39.02
N ASP A 23 -29.78 13.77 -39.20
CA ASP A 23 -29.03 14.37 -40.31
C ASP A 23 -29.55 13.84 -41.67
N ASP A 24 -29.78 12.53 -41.78
CA ASP A 24 -30.35 11.90 -42.97
C ASP A 24 -31.76 12.44 -43.30
N ILE A 25 -32.64 12.57 -42.28
CA ILE A 25 -33.99 13.17 -42.44
C ILE A 25 -33.88 14.64 -42.87
N SER A 26 -32.96 15.39 -42.28
CA SER A 26 -32.74 16.81 -42.61
C SER A 26 -32.28 16.95 -44.06
N PHE A 27 -31.37 16.07 -44.51
CA PHE A 27 -30.92 16.03 -45.90
C PHE A 27 -32.05 15.69 -46.87
N GLN A 28 -32.86 14.67 -46.58
CA GLN A 28 -34.02 14.31 -47.41
C GLN A 28 -35.04 15.46 -47.48
N THR A 29 -35.32 16.11 -46.35
CA THR A 29 -36.24 17.25 -46.27
C THR A 29 -35.73 18.43 -47.10
N ASN A 30 -34.42 18.68 -47.09
CA ASN A 30 -33.80 19.71 -47.92
C ASN A 30 -33.94 19.41 -49.42
N ILE A 31 -33.81 18.15 -49.85
CA ILE A 31 -34.03 17.74 -51.25
C ILE A 31 -35.51 17.85 -51.64
N LEU A 32 -36.43 17.44 -50.76
CA LEU A 32 -37.88 17.58 -50.96
C LEU A 32 -38.28 19.05 -51.14
N ALA A 33 -37.74 19.93 -50.29
CA ALA A 33 -37.99 21.37 -50.35
C ALA A 33 -37.42 22.00 -51.64
N LEU A 34 -36.24 21.55 -52.09
CA LEU A 34 -35.67 21.98 -53.37
C LEU A 34 -36.57 21.58 -54.55
N ASN A 35 -37.07 20.34 -54.58
CA ASN A 35 -37.98 19.88 -55.62
C ASN A 35 -39.30 20.68 -55.61
N ALA A 36 -39.83 20.99 -54.43
CA ALA A 36 -41.02 21.82 -54.29
C ALA A 36 -40.78 23.26 -54.80
N ALA A 37 -39.62 23.85 -54.52
CA ALA A 37 -39.25 25.18 -55.03
C ALA A 37 -39.16 25.19 -56.57
N VAL A 38 -38.60 24.14 -57.18
CA VAL A 38 -38.54 23.98 -58.65
C VAL A 38 -39.93 23.88 -59.25
N GLU A 39 -40.82 23.07 -58.67
CA GLU A 39 -42.19 22.92 -59.17
C GLU A 39 -43.03 24.19 -58.98
N ALA A 40 -42.82 24.91 -57.87
CA ALA A 40 -43.43 26.21 -57.64
C ALA A 40 -42.98 27.26 -58.67
N ALA A 41 -41.69 27.27 -59.05
CA ALA A 41 -41.19 28.11 -60.13
C ALA A 41 -41.81 27.74 -61.49
N ARG A 42 -42.02 26.44 -61.75
CA ARG A 42 -42.67 25.93 -62.97
C ARG A 42 -44.13 26.37 -63.10
N ALA A 43 -44.86 26.48 -61.98
CA ALA A 43 -46.23 26.96 -61.92
C ALA A 43 -46.38 28.50 -62.07
N GLY A 44 -45.27 29.25 -62.17
CA GLY A 44 -45.29 30.69 -62.42
C GLY A 44 -45.99 31.50 -61.33
N THR A 45 -46.97 32.32 -61.70
CA THR A 45 -47.69 33.19 -60.75
C THR A 45 -48.53 32.45 -59.73
N ALA A 46 -49.06 31.26 -60.09
CA ALA A 46 -49.84 30.42 -59.18
C ALA A 46 -48.98 29.75 -58.09
N GLY A 47 -47.67 29.58 -58.34
CA GLY A 47 -46.74 28.92 -57.43
C GLY A 47 -46.04 29.83 -56.42
N LYS A 48 -46.22 31.17 -56.49
CA LYS A 48 -45.48 32.12 -55.63
C LYS A 48 -45.60 31.86 -54.13
N GLY A 49 -46.79 31.48 -53.65
CA GLY A 49 -46.99 31.13 -52.23
C GLY A 49 -46.28 29.83 -51.83
N PHE A 50 -46.30 28.82 -52.70
CA PHE A 50 -45.59 27.56 -52.48
C PHE A 50 -44.07 27.71 -52.51
N ALA A 51 -43.53 28.61 -53.34
CA ALA A 51 -42.11 28.89 -53.39
C ALA A 51 -41.57 29.42 -52.04
N VAL A 52 -42.30 30.33 -51.39
CA VAL A 52 -41.91 30.87 -50.08
C VAL A 52 -41.91 29.78 -49.00
N VAL A 53 -42.92 28.91 -48.99
CA VAL A 53 -42.98 27.78 -48.05
C VAL A 53 -41.84 26.81 -48.30
N ALA A 54 -41.52 26.50 -49.57
CA ALA A 54 -40.43 25.61 -49.92
C ALA A 54 -39.07 26.16 -49.47
N ASP A 55 -38.80 27.45 -49.63
CA ASP A 55 -37.58 28.08 -49.14
C ASP A 55 -37.48 28.08 -47.61
N GLU A 56 -38.58 28.29 -46.89
CA GLU A 56 -38.59 28.23 -45.42
C GLU A 56 -38.32 26.80 -44.91
N VAL A 57 -38.97 25.80 -45.52
CA VAL A 57 -38.72 24.38 -45.19
C VAL A 57 -37.27 23.99 -45.48
N ARG A 58 -36.70 24.48 -46.60
CA ARG A 58 -35.29 24.26 -46.95
C ARG A 58 -34.34 24.88 -45.92
N ASN A 59 -34.64 26.10 -45.46
CA ASN A 59 -33.85 26.77 -44.43
C ASN A 59 -33.92 26.03 -43.09
N LEU A 60 -35.11 25.56 -42.71
CA LEU A 60 -35.30 24.76 -41.49
C LEU A 60 -34.53 23.43 -41.55
N ALA A 61 -34.57 22.74 -42.70
CA ALA A 61 -33.83 21.50 -42.93
C ALA A 61 -32.31 21.72 -42.82
N LYS A 62 -31.80 22.84 -43.34
CA LYS A 62 -30.37 23.20 -43.19
C LYS A 62 -30.00 23.43 -41.73
N LYS A 63 -30.82 24.20 -40.98
CA LYS A 63 -30.60 24.43 -39.54
C LYS A 63 -30.62 23.12 -38.75
N ALA A 64 -31.50 22.19 -39.09
CA ALA A 64 -31.57 20.87 -38.46
C ALA A 64 -30.30 20.04 -38.71
N ALA A 65 -29.78 20.05 -39.94
CA ALA A 65 -28.51 19.39 -40.27
C ALA A 65 -27.32 19.99 -39.51
N ASP A 66 -27.24 21.33 -39.43
CA ASP A 66 -26.18 22.02 -38.68
C ASP A 66 -26.25 21.66 -37.18
N ALA A 67 -27.44 21.65 -36.58
CA ALA A 67 -27.63 21.24 -35.18
C ALA A 67 -27.30 19.75 -34.95
N ALA A 68 -27.60 18.87 -35.90
CA ALA A 68 -27.24 17.46 -35.83
C ALA A 68 -25.71 17.26 -35.86
N ARG A 69 -24.99 18.06 -36.66
CA ARG A 69 -23.52 18.05 -36.70
C ARG A 69 -22.90 18.55 -35.41
N ASP A 70 -23.39 19.65 -34.87
CA ASP A 70 -22.93 20.18 -33.57
C ASP A 70 -23.14 19.16 -32.45
N THR A 71 -24.30 18.51 -32.44
CA THR A 71 -24.60 17.45 -31.46
C THR A 71 -23.68 16.24 -31.66
N THR A 72 -23.34 15.89 -32.91
CA THR A 72 -22.39 14.81 -33.20
C THR A 72 -21.01 15.10 -32.63
N ALA A 73 -20.52 16.34 -32.76
CA ALA A 73 -19.24 16.76 -32.18
C ALA A 73 -19.25 16.63 -30.64
N LEU A 74 -20.30 17.13 -29.97
CA LEU A 74 -20.45 17.00 -28.52
C LEU A 74 -20.48 15.53 -28.05
N ILE A 75 -21.12 14.66 -28.83
CA ILE A 75 -21.16 13.22 -28.56
C ILE A 75 -19.76 12.60 -28.69
N GLN A 76 -19.00 12.96 -29.72
CA GLN A 76 -17.61 12.49 -29.88
C GLN A 76 -16.72 12.92 -28.72
N ASP A 77 -16.82 14.18 -28.30
CA ASP A 77 -16.10 14.69 -27.13
C ASP A 77 -16.48 13.95 -25.84
N THR A 78 -17.77 13.63 -25.69
CA THR A 78 -18.29 12.85 -24.55
C THR A 78 -17.71 11.45 -24.55
N VAL A 79 -17.67 10.76 -25.70
CA VAL A 79 -17.05 9.43 -25.82
C VAL A 79 -15.57 9.48 -25.43
N ALA A 80 -14.82 10.48 -25.90
CA ALA A 80 -13.42 10.65 -25.55
C ALA A 80 -13.21 10.93 -24.05
N ALA A 81 -14.12 11.69 -23.41
CA ALA A 81 -14.09 11.91 -21.97
C ALA A 81 -14.38 10.63 -21.18
N VAL A 82 -15.37 9.83 -21.60
CA VAL A 82 -15.72 8.55 -20.98
C VAL A 82 -14.57 7.56 -21.09
N GLN A 83 -13.90 7.48 -22.24
CA GLN A 83 -12.75 6.60 -22.46
C GLN A 83 -11.59 6.94 -21.51
N ARG A 84 -11.23 8.22 -21.42
CA ARG A 84 -10.22 8.71 -20.46
C ARG A 84 -10.61 8.40 -19.01
N GLY A 85 -11.89 8.59 -18.67
CA GLY A 85 -12.42 8.23 -17.35
C GLY A 85 -12.32 6.73 -17.05
N SER A 86 -12.53 5.87 -18.06
CA SER A 86 -12.36 4.42 -17.95
C SER A 86 -10.92 4.04 -17.60
N GLU A 87 -9.95 4.62 -18.31
CA GLU A 87 -8.52 4.37 -18.11
C GLU A 87 -8.06 4.79 -16.71
N LEU A 88 -8.43 6.00 -16.28
CA LEU A 88 -8.15 6.50 -14.93
C LEU A 88 -8.76 5.61 -13.84
N THR A 89 -10.00 5.15 -14.05
CA THR A 89 -10.68 4.25 -13.12
C THR A 89 -9.98 2.89 -13.05
N SER A 90 -9.53 2.37 -14.18
CA SER A 90 -8.76 1.12 -14.24
C SER A 90 -7.44 1.23 -13.50
N GLY A 91 -6.67 2.31 -13.73
CA GLY A 91 -5.43 2.55 -13.00
C GLY A 91 -5.64 2.72 -11.50
N THR A 92 -6.72 3.38 -11.09
CA THR A 92 -7.11 3.50 -9.68
C THR A 92 -7.44 2.13 -9.07
N ALA A 93 -8.15 1.26 -9.80
CA ALA A 93 -8.47 -0.08 -9.33
C ALA A 93 -7.21 -0.94 -9.12
N GLU A 94 -6.23 -0.81 -10.01
CA GLU A 94 -4.93 -1.50 -9.88
C GLU A 94 -4.13 -0.97 -8.67
N ALA A 95 -4.08 0.34 -8.48
CA ALA A 95 -3.42 0.95 -7.33
C ALA A 95 -4.05 0.48 -6.00
N LEU A 96 -5.38 0.40 -5.93
CA LEU A 96 -6.09 -0.12 -4.75
C LEU A 96 -5.80 -1.61 -4.52
N ARG A 97 -5.66 -2.41 -5.59
CA ARG A 97 -5.27 -3.82 -5.50
C ARG A 97 -3.89 -3.96 -4.88
N LEU A 98 -2.92 -3.19 -5.35
CA LEU A 98 -1.55 -3.18 -4.83
C LEU A 98 -1.51 -2.70 -3.37
N LEU A 99 -2.33 -1.71 -3.02
CA LEU A 99 -2.46 -1.22 -1.65
C LEU A 99 -2.99 -2.31 -0.71
N ASN A 100 -3.96 -3.10 -1.16
CA ASN A 100 -4.47 -4.22 -0.38
C ASN A 100 -3.39 -5.30 -0.18
N GLU A 101 -2.65 -5.68 -1.23
CA GLU A 101 -1.53 -6.63 -1.12
C GLU A 101 -0.45 -6.14 -0.15
N ASN A 102 -0.13 -4.85 -0.16
CA ASN A 102 0.83 -4.28 0.78
C ASN A 102 0.29 -4.24 2.21
N SER A 103 -1.01 -4.01 2.39
CA SER A 103 -1.65 -4.08 3.71
C SER A 103 -1.56 -5.49 4.30
N ASP A 104 -1.76 -6.52 3.48
CA ASP A 104 -1.60 -7.92 3.89
C ASP A 104 -0.16 -8.22 4.33
N LYS A 105 0.85 -7.68 3.63
CA LYS A 105 2.27 -7.80 4.03
C LYS A 105 2.55 -7.14 5.37
N VAL A 106 1.99 -5.95 5.62
CA VAL A 106 2.15 -5.25 6.90
C VAL A 106 1.56 -6.08 8.04
N VAL A 107 0.40 -6.69 7.83
CA VAL A 107 -0.21 -7.60 8.82
C VAL A 107 0.68 -8.81 9.08
N ALA A 108 1.25 -9.42 8.02
CA ALA A 108 2.15 -10.56 8.17
C ALA A 108 3.42 -10.21 8.99
N ILE A 109 4.06 -9.08 8.68
CA ILE A 109 5.24 -8.60 9.43
C ILE A 109 4.89 -8.30 10.89
N THR A 110 3.72 -7.70 11.13
CA THR A 110 3.27 -7.40 12.50
C THR A 110 3.07 -8.67 13.32
N ASN A 111 2.55 -9.74 12.70
CA ASN A 111 2.42 -11.05 13.35
C ASN A 111 3.78 -11.69 13.64
N GLU A 112 4.74 -11.59 12.72
CA GLU A 112 6.12 -12.04 12.97
C GLU A 112 6.76 -11.29 14.14
N ILE A 113 6.63 -9.95 14.19
CA ILE A 113 7.13 -9.14 15.31
C ILE A 113 6.50 -9.60 16.63
N GLY A 114 5.20 -9.90 16.64
CA GLY A 114 4.51 -10.41 17.82
C GLY A 114 5.07 -11.76 18.30
N LYS A 115 5.40 -12.65 17.36
CA LYS A 115 6.03 -13.95 17.68
C LYS A 115 7.45 -13.77 18.19
N ASP A 116 8.27 -12.96 17.53
CA ASP A 116 9.64 -12.69 17.94
C ASP A 116 9.70 -12.04 19.33
N ALA A 117 8.74 -11.16 19.64
CA ALA A 117 8.60 -10.56 20.96
C ALA A 117 8.30 -11.61 22.04
N GLN A 118 7.46 -12.61 21.75
CA GLN A 118 7.22 -13.73 22.68
C GLN A 118 8.49 -14.56 22.89
N GLU A 119 9.24 -14.85 21.82
CA GLU A 119 10.52 -15.57 21.92
C GLU A 119 11.56 -14.79 22.73
N GLN A 120 11.61 -13.45 22.58
CA GLN A 120 12.46 -12.58 23.38
C GLN A 120 12.09 -12.61 24.87
N VAL A 121 10.81 -12.58 25.21
CA VAL A 121 10.35 -12.68 26.61
C VAL A 121 10.83 -13.99 27.24
N GLU A 122 10.69 -15.12 26.55
CA GLU A 122 11.20 -16.41 27.01
C GLU A 122 12.73 -16.43 27.12
N GLY A 123 13.44 -15.77 26.19
CA GLY A 123 14.88 -15.57 26.25
C GLY A 123 15.33 -14.79 27.49
N ILE A 124 14.65 -13.69 27.79
CA ILE A 124 14.91 -12.87 28.98
C ILE A 124 14.68 -13.67 30.25
N ARG A 125 13.62 -14.49 30.30
CA ARG A 125 13.36 -15.37 31.45
C ARG A 125 14.51 -16.34 31.70
N ARG A 126 15.01 -17.01 30.65
CA ARG A 126 16.17 -17.91 30.76
C ARG A 126 17.43 -17.18 31.22
N LEU A 127 17.64 -15.96 30.74
CA LEU A 127 18.75 -15.10 31.16
C LEU A 127 18.66 -14.76 32.66
N SER A 128 17.47 -14.38 33.13
CA SER A 128 17.21 -14.09 34.54
C SER A 128 17.52 -15.30 35.43
N ASP A 129 17.03 -16.49 35.05
CA ASP A 129 17.30 -17.72 35.79
C ASP A 129 18.81 -18.05 35.82
N GLY A 130 19.51 -17.81 34.70
CA GLY A 130 20.96 -17.93 34.60
C GLY A 130 21.71 -16.99 35.55
N LEU A 131 21.27 -15.73 35.64
CA LEU A 131 21.84 -14.74 36.56
C LEU A 131 21.65 -15.14 38.03
N THR A 132 20.49 -15.69 38.40
CA THR A 132 20.27 -16.21 39.75
C THR A 132 21.25 -17.34 40.09
N LYS A 133 21.50 -18.26 39.15
CA LYS A 133 22.49 -19.34 39.35
C LYS A 133 23.91 -18.79 39.51
N ILE A 134 24.31 -17.85 38.66
CA ILE A 134 25.63 -17.20 38.75
C ILE A 134 25.78 -16.49 40.10
N SER A 135 24.76 -15.76 40.55
CA SER A 135 24.76 -15.10 41.85
C SER A 135 24.96 -16.10 43.00
N GLY A 136 24.30 -17.26 42.95
CA GLY A 136 24.50 -18.35 43.91
C GLY A 136 25.94 -18.90 43.91
N SER A 137 26.52 -19.13 42.73
CA SER A 137 27.91 -19.58 42.61
C SER A 137 28.90 -18.54 43.16
N VAL A 138 28.71 -17.26 42.87
CA VAL A 138 29.56 -16.17 43.41
C VAL A 138 29.47 -16.12 44.93
N GLN A 139 28.26 -16.25 45.51
CA GLN A 139 28.08 -16.31 46.96
C GLN A 139 28.81 -17.50 47.58
N SER A 140 28.71 -18.68 46.96
CA SER A 140 29.41 -19.89 47.42
C SER A 140 30.92 -19.71 47.34
N SER A 141 31.46 -19.17 46.25
CA SER A 141 32.89 -18.89 46.10
C SER A 141 33.39 -17.91 47.16
N SER A 142 32.61 -16.87 47.49
CA SER A 142 32.94 -15.94 48.57
C SER A 142 32.98 -16.63 49.94
N SER A 143 32.01 -17.50 50.23
CA SER A 143 31.97 -18.26 51.49
C SER A 143 33.18 -19.20 51.62
N THR A 144 33.49 -19.95 50.55
CA THR A 144 34.65 -20.85 50.53
C THR A 144 35.97 -20.09 50.66
N ALA A 145 36.09 -18.90 50.07
CA ALA A 145 37.26 -18.06 50.23
C ALA A 145 37.43 -17.57 51.69
N GLN A 146 36.32 -17.20 52.36
CA GLN A 146 36.35 -16.83 53.78
C GLN A 146 36.74 -18.01 54.67
N GLU A 147 36.18 -19.20 54.44
CA GLU A 147 36.57 -20.43 55.15
C GLU A 147 38.05 -20.77 54.93
N SER A 148 38.55 -20.61 53.69
CA SER A 148 39.95 -20.88 53.35
C SER A 148 40.91 -19.90 54.04
N ALA A 149 40.53 -18.63 54.14
CA ALA A 149 41.29 -17.62 54.87
C ALA A 149 41.34 -17.96 56.37
N ALA A 150 40.19 -18.30 56.98
CA ALA A 150 40.13 -18.72 58.37
C ALA A 150 40.95 -19.99 58.65
N GLY A 151 40.94 -20.96 57.72
CA GLY A 151 41.77 -22.16 57.79
C GLY A 151 43.28 -21.84 57.72
N SER A 152 43.66 -20.87 56.90
CA SER A 152 45.04 -20.41 56.76
C SER A 152 45.52 -19.67 58.03
N ASP A 153 44.66 -18.87 58.66
CA ASP A 153 44.93 -18.24 59.96
C ASP A 153 45.12 -19.29 61.07
N ALA A 154 44.24 -20.30 61.11
CA ALA A 154 44.35 -21.41 62.07
C ALA A 154 45.64 -22.22 61.89
N LEU A 155 46.02 -22.51 60.64
CA LEU A 155 47.29 -23.17 60.32
C LEU A 155 48.49 -22.33 60.75
N THR A 156 48.44 -21.01 60.55
CA THR A 156 49.51 -20.09 60.97
C THR A 156 49.69 -20.13 62.49
N GLN A 157 48.58 -20.06 63.24
CA GLN A 157 48.63 -20.17 64.71
C GLN A 157 49.21 -21.51 65.18
N GLU A 158 48.88 -22.62 64.53
CA GLU A 158 49.41 -23.94 64.90
C GLU A 158 50.92 -24.05 64.58
N ILE A 159 51.38 -23.46 63.47
CA ILE A 159 52.82 -23.38 63.15
C ILE A 159 53.57 -22.55 64.21
N GLU A 160 53.03 -21.41 64.62
CA GLU A 160 53.62 -20.59 65.69
C GLU A 160 53.69 -21.35 67.03
N ARG A 161 52.63 -22.09 67.35
CA ARG A 161 52.57 -22.96 68.53
C ARG A 161 53.63 -24.06 68.46
N LEU A 162 53.74 -24.76 67.34
CA LEU A 162 54.76 -25.80 67.13
C LEU A 162 56.18 -25.23 67.22
N ASN A 163 56.44 -24.07 66.60
CA ASN A 163 57.74 -23.40 66.72
C ASN A 163 58.07 -23.05 68.17
N THR A 164 57.10 -22.58 68.95
CA THR A 164 57.27 -22.30 70.38
C THR A 164 57.60 -23.56 71.18
N LEU A 165 56.94 -24.69 70.87
CA LEU A 165 57.21 -25.99 71.50
C LEU A 165 58.57 -26.57 71.12
N LEU A 166 59.07 -26.30 69.91
CA LEU A 166 60.37 -26.75 69.41
C LEU A 166 61.53 -25.85 69.88
N HIS A 167 61.27 -24.59 70.25
CA HIS A 167 62.28 -23.62 70.69
C HIS A 167 63.23 -24.12 71.83
N PRO A 168 62.79 -24.90 72.84
CA PRO A 168 63.67 -25.48 73.85
C PRO A 168 64.58 -26.60 73.34
N PHE A 169 64.22 -27.22 72.20
CA PHE A 169 64.97 -28.29 71.55
C PHE A 169 65.98 -27.77 70.52
N HIS A 170 66.19 -26.45 70.44
CA HIS A 170 67.42 -25.92 69.85
C HIS A 170 68.60 -26.38 70.71
N PHE A 171 69.13 -27.54 70.36
CA PHE A 171 70.46 -27.96 70.76
C PHE A 171 71.39 -26.83 70.37
N LYS A 172 71.96 -26.14 71.36
CA LYS A 172 73.22 -25.45 71.16
C LYS A 172 74.12 -26.47 70.47
N ASP A 173 74.60 -26.10 69.30
CA ASP A 173 75.85 -26.64 68.77
C ASP A 173 76.93 -26.27 69.79
N SER A 174 76.95 -27.05 70.86
CA SER A 174 77.82 -26.94 72.00
C SER A 174 79.06 -27.66 71.53
N GLY A 175 79.92 -26.94 70.82
CA GLY A 175 81.27 -27.41 70.57
C GLY A 175 81.89 -27.76 71.92
N VAL A 176 81.98 -29.06 72.22
CA VAL A 176 83.00 -29.68 73.07
C VAL A 176 83.12 -31.15 72.66
N PHE A 177 84.11 -31.45 71.81
CA PHE A 177 85.04 -32.50 72.18
C PHE A 177 86.43 -31.89 72.10
N ALA A 178 86.89 -31.43 73.26
CA ALA A 178 88.29 -31.18 73.51
C ALA A 178 88.98 -32.55 73.68
N ALA A 179 89.98 -32.83 72.84
CA ALA A 179 91.22 -33.55 73.12
C ALA A 179 92.08 -33.55 71.85
#